data_AF-A0A0A7PEE3-F1
#
_entry.id   AF-A0A0A7PEE3-F1
#
_cell.length_a   1.000
_cell.length_b   1.000
_cell.length_c   1.000
_cell.angle_alpha   90.00
_cell.angle_beta   90.00
_cell.angle_gamma   90.00
#
_symmetry.space_group_name_H-M   'P 1'
#
loop_
_entity.id
_entity.type
_entity.pdbx_description
1 polymer ?
#
loop_
_entity_poly.entity_id
_entity_poly.type
_entity_poly.pdbx_seq_one_letter_code
_entity_poly.pdbx_strand_id
1 'polypeptide(L)'
;MHFRYDEIIAQISERPTWWFNGVPRYGAFDPAIVGSFEIALVHTECRECRTRYDVAIGPQPPSFASLRDVISFENRLNIGDPPFACAEMGARCSGGYCMTSLEIRVLEFWTKDGRISNAWRRDANWERPLIHANWDSDAPDDEGVWGRILDSDRIEEWSQARRDGDFPTMVAILKEVDCERPSEVAHMVDVERRYQLLRAEISAMRSDRFDEN
;
A
#
# COMPACT_ATOMS: atom_id res chain seq x y z
N MET A 1 -25.25 0.03 24.88
CA MET A 1 -25.12 1.41 24.37
C MET A 1 -23.80 1.47 23.64
N HIS A 2 -23.81 1.35 22.32
CA HIS A 2 -22.58 1.47 21.53
C HIS A 2 -22.41 2.95 21.23
N PHE A 3 -21.40 3.58 21.82
CA PHE A 3 -20.96 4.90 21.37
C PHE A 3 -20.59 4.78 19.90
N ARG A 4 -21.11 5.68 19.09
CA ARG A 4 -20.66 5.79 17.70
C ARG A 4 -19.29 6.49 17.71
N TYR A 5 -18.44 6.13 16.75
CA TYR A 5 -17.04 6.58 16.72
C TYR A 5 -16.93 8.12 16.65
N ASP A 6 -17.87 8.76 15.96
CA ASP A 6 -18.07 10.21 15.89
C ASP A 6 -18.32 10.86 17.26
N GLU A 7 -19.09 10.22 18.15
CA GLU A 7 -19.39 10.75 19.48
C GLU A 7 -18.16 10.76 20.41
N ILE A 8 -17.25 9.79 20.25
CA ILE A 8 -15.99 9.72 20.99
C ILE A 8 -15.03 10.79 20.47
N ILE A 9 -14.94 10.93 19.15
CA ILE A 9 -14.01 11.88 18.51
C ILE A 9 -14.48 13.33 18.70
N ALA A 10 -15.78 13.61 18.69
CA ALA A 10 -16.33 14.94 18.95
C ALA A 10 -16.00 15.48 20.35
N GLN A 11 -15.62 14.62 21.29
CA GLN A 11 -15.17 15.01 22.64
C GLN A 11 -13.69 15.40 22.70
N ILE A 12 -12.93 15.17 21.63
CA ILE A 12 -11.51 15.50 21.54
C ILE A 12 -11.36 16.79 20.74
N SER A 13 -10.91 17.87 21.39
CA SER A 13 -10.76 19.18 20.76
C SER A 13 -9.55 19.28 19.81
N GLU A 14 -8.55 18.42 20.02
CA GLU A 14 -7.37 18.34 19.16
C GLU A 14 -7.70 17.59 17.87
N ARG A 15 -7.13 18.03 16.74
CA ARG A 15 -7.26 17.29 15.49
C ARG A 15 -6.27 16.11 15.46
N PRO A 16 -6.66 14.95 14.92
CA PRO A 16 -5.69 13.88 14.70
C PRO A 16 -4.57 14.38 13.78
N THR A 17 -3.36 13.95 14.08
CA THR A 17 -2.16 14.27 13.32
C THR A 17 -1.87 13.23 12.25
N TRP A 18 -2.24 11.97 12.51
CA TRP A 18 -2.11 10.85 11.57
C TRP A 18 -3.05 9.70 11.93
N TRP A 19 -3.18 8.72 11.03
CA TRP A 19 -4.07 7.57 11.18
C TRP A 19 -3.32 6.25 10.97
N PHE A 20 -3.77 5.19 11.64
CA PHE A 20 -3.30 3.83 11.40
C PHE A 20 -4.46 2.84 11.50
N ASN A 21 -4.68 2.03 10.46
CA ASN A 21 -5.82 1.11 10.35
C ASN A 21 -7.17 1.79 10.68
N GLY A 22 -7.36 3.01 10.15
CA GLY A 22 -8.56 3.82 10.38
C GLY A 22 -8.67 4.47 11.77
N VAL A 23 -7.73 4.24 12.68
CA VAL A 23 -7.77 4.79 14.03
C VAL A 23 -6.94 6.09 14.11
N PRO A 24 -7.51 7.21 14.59
CA PRO A 24 -6.79 8.47 14.73
C PRO A 24 -5.69 8.38 15.79
N ARG A 25 -4.65 9.19 15.61
CA ARG A 25 -3.53 9.39 16.54
C ARG A 25 -3.33 10.89 16.77
N TYR A 26 -2.97 11.23 18.00
CA TYR A 26 -2.77 12.60 18.45
C TYR A 26 -1.32 12.71 18.92
N GLY A 27 -0.56 13.65 18.35
CA GLY A 27 0.87 13.83 18.61
C GLY A 27 1.79 13.40 17.46
N ALA A 28 3.11 13.41 17.72
CA ALA A 28 4.10 13.07 16.70
C ALA A 28 3.98 11.61 16.25
N PHE A 29 4.37 11.35 15.00
CA PHE A 29 4.44 9.98 14.49
C PHE A 29 5.55 9.20 15.21
N ASP A 30 5.24 7.98 15.64
CA ASP A 30 6.20 7.05 16.26
C ASP A 30 6.06 5.66 15.61
N PRO A 31 7.08 5.17 14.90
CA PRO A 31 7.02 3.86 14.27
C PRO A 31 6.90 2.70 15.30
N ALA A 32 7.29 2.91 16.56
CA ALA A 32 7.22 1.86 17.58
C ALA A 32 5.79 1.40 17.90
N ILE A 33 4.79 2.26 17.73
CA ILE A 33 3.41 1.95 18.15
C ILE A 33 2.61 1.18 17.09
N VAL A 34 3.11 1.08 15.87
CA VAL A 34 2.45 0.42 14.72
C VAL A 34 2.69 -1.10 14.69
N GLY A 35 3.75 -1.58 15.36
CA GLY A 35 3.98 -3.02 15.55
C GLY A 35 4.44 -3.79 14.30
N SER A 36 5.17 -3.14 13.39
CA SER A 36 5.67 -3.74 12.14
C SER A 36 7.22 -3.84 12.10
N PHE A 37 7.76 -4.42 11.02
CA PHE A 37 9.18 -4.43 10.67
C PHE A 37 9.55 -3.38 9.61
N GLU A 38 8.57 -2.93 8.82
CA GLU A 38 8.66 -1.77 7.93
C GLU A 38 7.40 -0.92 8.07
N ILE A 39 7.54 0.41 8.06
CA ILE A 39 6.42 1.35 8.15
C ILE A 39 6.72 2.57 7.29
N ALA A 40 5.71 3.01 6.54
CA ALA A 40 5.70 4.30 5.88
C ALA A 40 4.64 5.20 6.54
N LEU A 41 4.98 6.45 6.81
CA LEU A 41 3.99 7.52 7.00
C LEU A 41 3.78 8.17 5.64
N VAL A 42 2.54 8.18 5.16
CA VAL A 42 2.21 8.58 3.80
C VAL A 42 1.26 9.76 3.84
N HIS A 43 1.59 10.82 3.10
CA HIS A 43 0.68 11.92 2.86
C HIS A 43 -0.36 11.50 1.83
N THR A 44 -1.62 11.66 2.19
CA THR A 44 -2.75 11.23 1.37
C THR A 44 -3.80 12.32 1.28
N GLU A 45 -4.70 12.14 0.33
CA GLU A 45 -5.76 13.09 0.06
C GLU A 45 -7.06 12.37 -0.32
N CYS A 46 -8.19 12.83 0.21
CA CYS A 46 -9.48 12.32 -0.22
C CYS A 46 -9.76 12.78 -1.66
N ARG A 47 -10.03 11.82 -2.55
CA ARG A 47 -10.34 12.12 -3.95
C ARG A 47 -11.55 13.05 -4.11
N GLU A 48 -12.56 12.91 -3.24
CA GLU A 48 -13.81 13.68 -3.30
C GLU A 48 -13.66 15.07 -2.66
N CYS A 49 -13.41 15.11 -1.34
CA CYS A 49 -13.46 16.36 -0.60
C CYS A 49 -12.11 17.07 -0.48
N ARG A 50 -11.06 16.52 -1.11
CA ARG A 50 -9.70 17.09 -1.17
C ARG A 50 -9.01 17.25 0.19
N THR A 51 -9.58 16.69 1.26
CA THR A 51 -8.98 16.77 2.58
C THR A 51 -7.72 15.94 2.63
N ARG A 52 -6.65 16.54 3.17
CA ARG A 52 -5.35 15.90 3.33
C ARG A 52 -5.16 15.33 4.73
N TYR A 53 -4.52 14.18 4.80
CA TYR A 53 -4.26 13.46 6.05
C TYR A 53 -3.09 12.51 5.87
N ASP A 54 -2.44 12.18 6.97
CA ASP A 54 -1.26 11.32 6.97
C ASP A 54 -1.62 9.92 7.50
N VAL A 55 -1.30 8.88 6.74
CA VAL A 55 -1.62 7.50 7.10
C VAL A 55 -0.34 6.70 7.27
N ALA A 56 -0.21 6.05 8.41
CA ALA A 56 0.81 5.05 8.61
C ALA A 56 0.37 3.72 7.98
N ILE A 57 1.28 3.07 7.26
CA ILE A 57 1.06 1.76 6.65
C ILE A 57 2.28 0.87 6.89
N GLY A 58 2.00 -0.37 7.28
CA GLY A 58 2.98 -1.46 7.31
C GLY A 58 2.59 -2.52 6.28
N PRO A 59 3.44 -3.55 6.05
CA PRO A 59 3.06 -4.72 5.27
C PRO A 59 1.74 -5.32 5.76
N GLN A 60 0.74 -5.40 4.89
CA GLN A 60 -0.60 -5.88 5.20
C GLN A 60 -0.76 -7.34 4.74
N PRO A 61 -1.25 -8.28 5.57
CA PRO A 61 -1.57 -9.63 5.10
C PRO A 61 -2.63 -9.61 3.97
N PRO A 62 -2.58 -10.54 3.00
CA PRO A 62 -1.61 -11.63 2.85
C PRO A 62 -0.32 -11.18 2.16
N SER A 63 -0.04 -9.88 2.04
CA SER A 63 1.15 -9.38 1.36
C SER A 63 2.41 -9.91 2.03
N PHE A 64 3.10 -10.76 1.29
CA PHE A 64 4.46 -11.21 1.60
C PHE A 64 5.51 -10.19 1.17
N ALA A 65 5.07 -9.05 0.59
CA ALA A 65 5.92 -8.00 0.10
C ALA A 65 6.45 -7.13 1.24
N SER A 66 7.72 -6.74 1.14
CA SER A 66 8.19 -5.56 1.87
C SER A 66 7.58 -4.30 1.23
N LEU A 67 7.37 -3.23 2.01
CA LEU A 67 6.86 -1.97 1.45
C LEU A 67 7.78 -1.44 0.35
N ARG A 68 9.09 -1.66 0.51
CA ARG A 68 10.09 -1.27 -0.49
C ARG A 68 9.86 -1.93 -1.83
N ASP A 69 9.55 -3.24 -1.84
CA ASP A 69 9.29 -3.97 -3.08
C ASP A 69 8.01 -3.45 -3.76
N VAL A 70 6.96 -3.16 -2.98
CA VAL A 70 5.71 -2.59 -3.51
C VAL A 70 5.95 -1.19 -4.10
N ILE A 71 6.67 -0.31 -3.39
CA ILE A 71 6.97 1.04 -3.90
C ILE A 71 7.88 0.95 -5.12
N SER A 72 8.88 0.06 -5.15
CA SER A 72 9.74 -0.12 -6.33
C SER A 72 8.97 -0.64 -7.55
N PHE A 73 7.95 -1.46 -7.35
CA PHE A 73 7.21 -2.06 -8.45
C PHE A 73 6.04 -1.19 -8.93
N GLU A 74 5.18 -0.76 -8.01
CA GLU A 74 3.90 -0.13 -8.34
C GLU A 74 3.87 1.38 -8.06
N ASN A 75 4.91 1.91 -7.39
CA ASN A 75 4.95 3.31 -6.91
C ASN A 75 3.70 3.74 -6.11
N ARG A 76 3.09 2.78 -5.42
CA ARG A 76 1.89 2.92 -4.58
C ARG A 76 1.96 1.93 -3.41
N LEU A 77 1.10 2.12 -2.43
CA LEU A 77 1.04 1.37 -1.17
C LEU A 77 -0.36 0.84 -0.86
N ASN A 78 -1.37 1.21 -1.66
CA ASN A 78 -2.76 0.73 -1.56
C ASN A 78 -3.37 1.01 -0.18
N ILE A 79 -3.31 2.27 0.26
CA ILE A 79 -3.75 2.73 1.58
C ILE A 79 -5.24 2.45 1.85
N GLY A 80 -6.04 2.34 0.78
CA GLY A 80 -7.46 2.03 0.85
C GLY A 80 -8.30 3.29 1.07
N ASP A 81 -9.44 3.10 1.73
CA ASP A 81 -10.43 4.15 1.94
C ASP A 81 -9.92 5.21 2.93
N PRO A 82 -10.34 6.48 2.77
CA PRO A 82 -10.02 7.52 3.74
C PRO A 82 -10.54 7.08 5.10
N PRO A 83 -9.84 7.46 6.19
CA PRO A 83 -10.44 7.35 7.51
C PRO A 83 -11.80 8.09 7.50
N PHE A 84 -12.69 7.66 8.39
CA PHE A 84 -13.99 8.31 8.63
C PHE A 84 -13.88 9.84 8.84
N ALA A 85 -12.66 10.29 9.13
CA ALA A 85 -12.19 11.64 9.34
C ALA A 85 -12.36 12.67 8.21
N CYS A 86 -12.85 12.35 7.00
CA CYS A 86 -13.16 13.43 6.05
C CYS A 86 -14.16 14.43 6.63
N ALA A 87 -15.22 13.91 7.28
CA ALA A 87 -16.18 14.71 8.03
C ALA A 87 -15.55 15.37 9.27
N GLU A 88 -14.68 14.66 9.98
CA GLU A 88 -14.06 15.10 11.24
C GLU A 88 -12.98 16.18 11.05
N MET A 89 -12.32 16.20 9.90
CA MET A 89 -11.41 17.27 9.49
C MET A 89 -12.15 18.52 8.97
N GLY A 90 -13.48 18.50 8.98
CA GLY A 90 -14.34 19.61 8.64
C GLY A 90 -14.77 19.65 7.17
N ALA A 91 -14.55 18.58 6.40
CA ALA A 91 -14.96 18.53 5.00
C ALA A 91 -16.31 17.84 4.83
N ARG A 92 -17.18 18.43 4.03
CA ARG A 92 -18.46 17.83 3.66
C ARG A 92 -18.24 16.82 2.54
N CYS A 93 -17.78 15.63 2.88
CA CYS A 93 -17.59 14.55 1.92
C CYS A 93 -18.89 13.78 1.69
N SER A 94 -19.46 13.88 0.49
CA SER A 94 -20.65 13.12 0.04
C SER A 94 -20.35 11.66 -0.30
N GLY A 95 -19.09 11.32 -0.61
CA GLY A 95 -18.68 10.01 -1.12
C GLY A 95 -18.70 8.87 -0.12
N GLY A 96 -18.84 9.15 1.18
CA GLY A 96 -18.95 8.12 2.23
C GLY A 96 -17.73 7.19 2.33
N TYR A 97 -17.98 5.95 2.77
CA TYR A 97 -16.97 4.92 3.08
C TYR A 97 -16.39 4.18 1.87
N CYS A 98 -16.71 4.59 0.64
CA CYS A 98 -16.42 3.81 -0.57
C CYS A 98 -15.48 4.53 -1.55
N MET A 99 -14.82 5.60 -1.12
CA MET A 99 -13.93 6.39 -1.97
C MET A 99 -12.48 6.01 -1.70
N THR A 100 -11.64 5.96 -2.73
CA THR A 100 -10.21 5.69 -2.55
C THR A 100 -9.43 6.94 -2.14
N SER A 101 -8.39 6.73 -1.34
CA SER A 101 -7.41 7.77 -1.00
C SER A 101 -6.42 7.95 -2.15
N LEU A 102 -6.11 9.20 -2.49
CA LEU A 102 -4.97 9.53 -3.34
C LEU A 102 -3.69 9.44 -2.51
N GLU A 103 -2.71 8.72 -3.03
CA GLU A 103 -1.41 8.49 -2.42
C GLU A 103 -0.38 9.46 -3.00
N ILE A 104 -0.04 10.51 -2.23
CA ILE A 104 0.72 11.65 -2.75
C ILE A 104 2.22 11.44 -2.58
N ARG A 105 2.67 11.11 -1.37
CA ARG A 105 4.10 10.89 -1.08
C ARG A 105 4.33 10.14 0.22
N VAL A 106 5.44 9.44 0.30
CA VAL A 106 5.98 8.97 1.58
C VAL A 106 6.66 10.16 2.28
N LEU A 107 6.23 10.43 3.52
CA LEU A 107 6.79 11.47 4.39
C LEU A 107 7.94 10.92 5.23
N GLU A 108 7.75 9.73 5.80
CA GLU A 108 8.77 9.03 6.58
C GLU A 108 8.75 7.55 6.25
N PHE A 109 9.93 6.95 6.10
CA PHE A 109 10.05 5.51 5.92
C PHE A 109 10.97 4.92 6.98
N TRP A 110 10.48 3.90 7.67
CA TRP A 110 11.15 3.31 8.81
C TRP A 110 11.28 1.80 8.65
N THR A 111 12.46 1.29 8.99
CA THR A 111 12.75 -0.15 8.97
C THR A 111 13.35 -0.59 10.30
N LYS A 112 13.13 -1.85 10.64
CA LYS A 112 13.95 -2.55 11.63
C LYS A 112 14.98 -3.39 10.88
N ASP A 113 16.26 -3.17 11.16
CA ASP A 113 17.32 -4.01 10.61
C ASP A 113 17.19 -5.42 11.24
N GLY A 114 16.62 -6.33 10.45
CA GLY A 114 16.23 -7.66 10.90
C GLY A 114 17.40 -8.46 11.46
N ARG A 115 17.13 -9.11 12.62
CA ARG A 115 17.88 -10.16 13.34
C ARG A 115 18.66 -9.76 14.59
N ILE A 116 19.05 -8.49 14.80
CA ILE A 116 19.90 -8.13 15.96
C ILE A 116 19.36 -6.93 16.76
N SER A 117 18.68 -5.99 16.10
CA SER A 117 18.25 -4.74 16.73
C SER A 117 16.75 -4.54 16.60
N ASN A 118 16.09 -4.20 17.71
CA ASN A 118 14.74 -3.68 17.72
C ASN A 118 14.69 -2.16 17.45
N ALA A 119 15.85 -1.54 17.16
CA ALA A 119 15.93 -0.12 16.88
C ALA A 119 15.36 0.19 15.50
N TRP A 120 14.56 1.25 15.45
CA TRP A 120 14.06 1.82 14.22
C TRP A 120 15.13 2.66 13.54
N ARG A 121 15.25 2.49 12.21
CA ARG A 121 16.09 3.31 11.35
C ARG A 121 15.23 3.96 10.27
N ARG A 122 15.29 5.28 10.19
CA ARG A 122 14.68 6.07 9.11
C ARG A 122 15.51 5.91 7.85
N ASP A 123 14.87 5.62 6.72
CA ASP A 123 15.52 5.44 5.41
C ASP A 123 14.95 6.44 4.40
N ALA A 124 15.61 7.59 4.31
CA ALA A 124 15.15 8.71 3.48
C ALA A 124 15.11 8.39 1.96
N ASN A 125 15.77 7.32 1.51
CA ASN A 125 15.72 6.92 0.10
C ASN A 125 14.31 6.53 -0.37
N TRP A 126 13.43 6.17 0.58
CA TRP A 126 12.04 5.79 0.31
C TRP A 126 11.04 6.92 0.58
N GLU A 127 11.51 8.11 0.98
CA GLU A 127 10.69 9.29 1.26
C GLU A 127 10.46 10.10 -0.02
N ARG A 128 9.68 9.52 -0.93
CA ARG A 128 9.52 10.02 -2.30
C ARG A 128 8.05 10.26 -2.69
N PRO A 129 7.80 11.02 -3.78
CA PRO A 129 6.49 11.08 -4.40
C PRO A 129 5.97 9.69 -4.77
N LEU A 130 4.66 9.51 -4.69
CA LEU A 130 3.96 8.30 -5.13
C LEU A 130 3.13 8.61 -6.39
N ILE A 131 2.45 7.60 -6.91
CA ILE A 131 1.70 7.66 -8.18
C ILE A 131 0.80 8.90 -8.33
N HIS A 132 0.12 9.36 -7.26
CA HIS A 132 -0.81 10.49 -7.35
C HIS A 132 -0.18 11.85 -6.98
N ALA A 133 1.15 11.95 -6.94
CA ALA A 133 1.84 13.19 -6.59
C ALA A 133 1.46 14.37 -7.49
N ASN A 134 1.10 14.08 -8.74
CA ASN A 134 0.80 15.04 -9.79
C ASN A 134 -0.67 15.06 -10.18
N TRP A 135 -1.56 14.41 -9.42
CA TRP A 135 -2.94 14.16 -9.85
C TRP A 135 -3.76 15.44 -10.11
N ASP A 136 -3.35 16.60 -9.55
CA ASP A 136 -3.97 17.92 -9.76
C ASP A 136 -3.27 18.78 -10.82
N SER A 137 -2.35 18.18 -11.59
CA SER A 137 -1.57 18.81 -12.64
C SER A 137 -1.74 18.12 -13.99
N ASP A 138 -1.28 18.75 -15.06
CA ASP A 138 -1.22 18.14 -16.40
C ASP A 138 -0.01 17.20 -16.58
N ALA A 139 0.83 17.03 -15.56
CA ALA A 139 1.96 16.11 -15.62
C ALA A 139 1.47 14.65 -15.52
N PRO A 140 2.09 13.72 -16.25
CA PRO A 140 1.72 12.31 -16.17
C PRO A 140 1.98 11.75 -14.76
N ASP A 141 1.11 10.82 -14.34
CA ASP A 141 1.32 10.04 -13.13
C ASP A 141 2.52 9.10 -13.31
N ASP A 142 3.33 8.94 -12.26
CA ASP A 142 4.41 7.95 -12.26
C ASP A 142 3.84 6.59 -11.85
N GLU A 143 3.38 5.83 -12.85
CA GLU A 143 2.84 4.48 -12.71
C GLU A 143 3.88 3.43 -12.28
N GLY A 144 5.13 3.85 -12.01
CA GLY A 144 6.20 3.00 -11.53
C GLY A 144 6.70 2.01 -12.59
N VAL A 145 7.34 0.95 -12.11
CA VAL A 145 7.86 -0.13 -12.97
C VAL A 145 6.72 -0.88 -13.64
N TRP A 146 5.60 -1.08 -12.95
CA TRP A 146 4.44 -1.78 -13.49
C TRP A 146 3.83 -1.06 -14.70
N GLY A 147 3.60 0.26 -14.61
CA GLY A 147 3.12 1.03 -15.77
C GLY A 147 4.09 0.99 -16.95
N ARG A 148 5.40 1.09 -16.68
CA ARG A 148 6.42 0.93 -17.73
C ARG A 148 6.38 -0.43 -18.41
N ILE A 149 6.09 -1.51 -17.67
CA ILE A 149 5.92 -2.85 -18.25
C ILE A 149 4.63 -2.90 -19.08
N LEU A 150 3.52 -2.35 -18.58
CA LEU A 150 2.24 -2.30 -19.29
C LEU A 150 2.36 -1.58 -20.65
N ASP A 151 3.12 -0.50 -20.69
CA ASP A 151 3.35 0.30 -21.90
C ASP A 151 4.47 -0.26 -22.80
N SER A 152 5.19 -1.31 -22.35
CA SER A 152 6.28 -1.92 -23.11
C SER A 152 5.79 -3.00 -24.07
N ASP A 153 6.62 -3.30 -25.07
CA ASP A 153 6.47 -4.48 -25.93
C ASP A 153 6.73 -5.82 -25.21
N ARG A 154 7.17 -5.78 -23.94
CA ARG A 154 7.45 -6.96 -23.11
C ARG A 154 6.23 -7.43 -22.30
N ILE A 155 5.08 -6.74 -22.35
CA ILE A 155 3.91 -7.08 -21.52
C ILE A 155 3.43 -8.53 -21.70
N GLU A 156 3.46 -9.06 -22.93
CA GLU A 156 3.05 -10.43 -23.21
C GLU A 156 4.03 -11.44 -22.59
N GLU A 157 5.34 -11.21 -22.75
CA GLU A 157 6.39 -12.04 -22.18
C GLU A 157 6.38 -11.98 -20.64
N TRP A 158 6.23 -10.78 -20.07
CA TRP A 158 6.05 -10.59 -18.62
C TRP A 158 4.84 -11.38 -18.10
N SER A 159 3.69 -11.28 -18.80
CA SER A 159 2.48 -11.99 -18.42
C SER A 159 2.67 -13.51 -18.48
N GLN A 160 3.38 -14.01 -19.49
CA GLN A 160 3.70 -15.43 -19.61
C GLN A 160 4.65 -15.89 -18.51
N ALA A 161 5.75 -15.16 -18.28
CA ALA A 161 6.72 -15.45 -17.24
C ALA A 161 6.07 -15.46 -15.84
N ARG A 162 5.18 -14.50 -15.55
CA ARG A 162 4.40 -14.47 -14.31
C ARG A 162 3.45 -15.65 -14.20
N ARG A 163 2.80 -16.10 -15.27
CA ARG A 163 1.93 -17.29 -15.24
C ARG A 163 2.73 -18.57 -14.95
N ASP A 164 3.87 -18.72 -15.63
CA ASP A 164 4.69 -19.94 -15.55
C ASP A 164 5.57 -19.98 -14.30
N GLY A 165 5.75 -18.84 -13.62
CA GLY A 165 6.72 -18.72 -12.53
C GLY A 165 8.17 -18.69 -13.03
N ASP A 166 8.39 -18.19 -14.25
CA ASP A 166 9.73 -18.03 -14.84
C ASP A 166 10.47 -16.84 -14.21
N PHE A 167 11.07 -17.12 -13.05
CA PHE A 167 11.77 -16.14 -12.25
C PHE A 167 12.95 -15.46 -12.98
N PRO A 168 13.85 -16.19 -13.68
CA PRO A 168 14.90 -15.55 -14.48
C PRO A 168 14.38 -14.52 -15.48
N THR A 169 13.32 -14.84 -16.22
CA THR A 169 12.72 -13.93 -17.20
C THR A 169 12.09 -12.72 -16.54
N MET A 170 11.36 -12.90 -15.42
CA MET A 170 10.82 -11.77 -14.65
C MET A 170 11.93 -10.82 -14.18
N VAL A 171 13.03 -11.34 -13.64
CA VAL A 171 14.17 -10.52 -13.19
C VAL A 171 14.84 -9.79 -14.36
N ALA A 172 14.96 -10.43 -15.52
CA ALA A 172 15.53 -9.82 -16.71
C ALA A 172 14.69 -8.62 -17.17
N ILE A 173 13.38 -8.81 -17.33
CA ILE A 173 12.44 -7.74 -17.71
C ILE A 173 12.49 -6.59 -16.70
N LEU A 174 12.42 -6.89 -15.39
CA LEU A 174 12.47 -5.86 -14.34
C LEU A 174 13.76 -5.03 -14.37
N LYS A 175 14.90 -5.63 -14.71
CA LYS A 175 16.17 -4.90 -14.86
C LYS A 175 16.15 -3.98 -16.07
N GLU A 176 15.55 -4.39 -17.19
CA GLU A 176 15.47 -3.60 -18.40
C GLU A 176 14.60 -2.34 -18.24
N VAL A 177 13.58 -2.39 -17.37
CA VAL A 177 12.71 -1.26 -17.05
C VAL A 177 13.16 -0.46 -15.81
N ASP A 178 14.44 -0.61 -15.44
CA ASP A 178 15.09 0.09 -14.33
C ASP A 178 14.39 -0.09 -12.97
N CYS A 179 13.95 -1.32 -12.65
CA CYS A 179 13.46 -1.63 -11.31
C CYS A 179 14.62 -1.60 -10.30
N GLU A 180 14.45 -0.87 -9.19
CA GLU A 180 15.47 -0.74 -8.13
C GLU A 180 15.78 -2.08 -7.43
N ARG A 181 14.79 -2.98 -7.37
CA ARG A 181 14.82 -4.23 -6.59
C ARG A 181 14.28 -5.42 -7.41
N PRO A 182 14.90 -5.74 -8.57
CA PRO A 182 14.29 -6.62 -9.55
C PRO A 182 14.15 -8.06 -9.05
N SER A 183 15.08 -8.54 -8.20
CA SER A 183 15.04 -9.90 -7.67
C SER A 183 13.98 -10.05 -6.57
N GLU A 184 13.88 -9.06 -5.70
CA GLU A 184 12.91 -9.02 -4.60
C GLU A 184 11.49 -8.81 -5.14
N VAL A 185 11.32 -7.94 -6.14
CA VAL A 185 10.03 -7.75 -6.84
C VAL A 185 9.61 -9.01 -7.58
N ALA A 186 10.50 -9.66 -8.33
CA ALA A 186 10.18 -10.95 -8.96
C ALA A 186 9.78 -12.02 -7.92
N HIS A 187 10.43 -12.00 -6.75
CA HIS A 187 10.11 -12.93 -5.67
C HIS A 187 8.74 -12.64 -5.08
N MET A 188 8.44 -11.38 -4.80
CA MET A 188 7.13 -10.90 -4.35
C MET A 188 6.02 -11.36 -5.31
N VAL A 189 6.20 -11.13 -6.61
CA VAL A 189 5.22 -11.47 -7.65
C VAL A 189 5.02 -13.00 -7.75
N ASP A 190 6.09 -13.79 -7.67
CA ASP A 190 5.97 -15.26 -7.70
C ASP A 190 5.33 -15.82 -6.41
N VAL A 191 5.61 -15.24 -5.24
CA VAL A 191 4.94 -15.62 -3.99
C VAL A 191 3.44 -15.31 -4.08
N GLU A 192 3.06 -14.14 -4.60
CA GLU A 192 1.66 -13.80 -4.85
C GLU A 192 0.99 -14.83 -5.78
N ARG A 193 1.63 -15.19 -6.89
CA ARG A 193 1.15 -16.21 -7.83
C ARG A 193 0.88 -17.54 -7.12
N ARG A 194 1.85 -18.05 -6.35
CA ARG A 194 1.69 -19.31 -5.60
C ARG A 194 0.55 -19.23 -4.58
N TYR A 195 0.39 -18.09 -3.92
CA TYR A 195 -0.71 -17.87 -2.98
C TYR A 195 -2.07 -17.91 -3.68
N GLN A 196 -2.20 -17.30 -4.87
CA GLN A 196 -3.45 -17.36 -5.64
C GLN A 196 -3.78 -18.79 -6.10
N LEU A 197 -2.77 -19.56 -6.53
CA LEU A 197 -2.95 -20.99 -6.88
C LEU A 197 -3.46 -21.80 -5.68
N LEU A 198 -2.81 -21.65 -4.52
CA LEU A 198 -3.24 -22.31 -3.29
C LEU A 198 -4.67 -21.91 -2.90
N ARG A 199 -5.01 -20.63 -3.02
CA ARG A 199 -6.36 -20.13 -2.72
C ARG A 199 -7.40 -20.72 -3.67
N ALA A 200 -7.08 -20.87 -4.96
CA ALA A 200 -7.94 -21.49 -5.95
C ALA A 200 -8.17 -22.98 -5.65
N GLU A 201 -7.11 -23.72 -5.31
CA GLU A 201 -7.19 -25.12 -4.89
C GLU A 201 -8.08 -25.29 -3.64
N ILE A 202 -7.87 -24.45 -2.61
CA ILE A 202 -8.71 -24.46 -1.40
C ILE A 202 -10.17 -24.17 -1.74
N SER A 203 -10.43 -23.24 -2.65
CA SER A 203 -11.79 -22.91 -3.07
C SER A 203 -12.45 -24.08 -3.79
N ALA A 204 -11.74 -24.74 -4.71
CA ALA A 204 -12.24 -25.90 -5.44
C ALA A 204 -12.58 -27.07 -4.48
N MET A 205 -11.69 -27.38 -3.54
CA MET A 205 -11.95 -28.41 -2.52
C MET A 205 -13.16 -28.11 -1.64
N ARG A 206 -13.46 -26.82 -1.40
CA ARG A 206 -14.66 -26.43 -0.64
C ARG A 206 -15.92 -26.64 -1.47
N SER A 207 -15.94 -26.22 -2.73
CA SER A 207 -17.08 -26.42 -3.63
C SER A 207 -17.45 -27.90 -3.75
N ASP A 208 -16.46 -28.77 -3.99
CA ASP A 208 -16.68 -30.22 -4.11
C ASP A 208 -17.31 -30.83 -2.85
N ARG A 209 -16.99 -30.29 -1.66
CA ARG A 209 -17.48 -30.80 -0.37
C ARG A 209 -18.90 -30.31 -0.02
N PHE A 210 -19.38 -29.23 -0.64
CA PHE A 210 -20.69 -28.65 -0.36
C PHE A 210 -21.72 -28.90 -1.47
N ASP A 211 -21.30 -29.35 -2.65
CA ASP A 211 -22.19 -29.75 -3.75
C ASP A 211 -22.66 -31.23 -3.65
N GLU A 212 -22.21 -31.98 -2.63
CA GLU A 212 -22.63 -33.38 -2.36
C GLU A 212 -23.79 -33.54 -1.34
N ASN A 213 -24.51 -32.47 -0.98
CA ASN A 213 -25.72 -32.52 -0.12
C ASN A 213 -26.95 -31.89 -0.80
#